data_AF-A0A2P4S4V6-F1
#
_entry.id   AF-A0A2P4S4V6-F1
#
_cell.length_a   1.000
_cell.length_b   1.000
_cell.length_c   1.000
_cell.angle_alpha   90.00
_cell.angle_beta   90.00
_cell.angle_gamma   90.00
#
_symmetry.space_group_name_H-M   'P 1'
#
loop_
_entity.id
_entity.type
_entity.pdbx_description
1 polymer ?
#
loop_
_entity_poly.entity_id
_entity_poly.type
_entity_poly.pdbx_seq_one_letter_code
_entity_poly.pdbx_strand_id
1 'polypeptide(L)'
;MDFSLIGSKREHAGIYWCLYEVSWSREASEKSDPVELVLTDRSFPPPGISLHPDQRVEMRTNITIRCWSLNYRAAFLLHKDGSSDPIQPQEFSGVGTASFTLFGVTPADSGTYRCSYRPRGYPFVSSPLGDSVMLEVTPTVAPPGGSEHPICMTPLPWMGGCVSASSLHGGCEWQ
;
A
#
# COMPACT_ATOMS: atom_id res chain seq x y z
N MET A 1 22.42 -19.95 -8.46
CA MET A 1 23.78 -19.44 -8.20
C MET A 1 23.61 -18.15 -7.41
N ASP A 2 24.28 -18.03 -6.27
CA ASP A 2 24.23 -16.82 -5.44
C ASP A 2 25.47 -15.95 -5.71
N PHE A 3 25.27 -14.65 -5.87
CA PHE A 3 26.33 -13.66 -6.04
C PHE A 3 26.38 -12.76 -4.80
N SER A 4 27.56 -12.61 -4.21
CA SER A 4 27.79 -11.76 -3.04
C SER A 4 28.54 -10.49 -3.44
N LEU A 5 27.95 -9.34 -3.20
CA LEU A 5 28.62 -8.05 -3.36
C LEU A 5 29.34 -7.70 -2.04
N ILE A 6 30.67 -7.68 -2.06
CA ILE A 6 31.48 -7.37 -0.88
C ILE A 6 31.56 -5.85 -0.74
N GLY A 7 30.88 -5.31 0.28
CA GLY A 7 30.84 -3.88 0.58
C GLY A 7 29.81 -3.13 -0.27
N SER A 8 28.92 -2.40 0.39
CA SER A 8 27.86 -1.60 -0.23
C SER A 8 28.39 -0.22 -0.64
N LYS A 9 29.08 -0.17 -1.78
CA LYS A 9 29.53 1.08 -2.39
C LYS A 9 28.57 1.54 -3.49
N ARG A 10 28.47 2.85 -3.72
CA ARG A 10 27.47 3.46 -4.62
C ARG A 10 27.52 2.90 -6.04
N GLU A 11 28.70 2.52 -6.53
CA GLU A 11 28.91 1.91 -7.85
C GLU A 11 28.26 0.53 -8.03
N HIS A 12 27.89 -0.15 -6.94
CA HIS A 12 27.16 -1.42 -7.01
C HIS A 12 25.65 -1.19 -7.15
N ALA A 13 25.15 0.03 -6.96
CA ALA A 13 23.72 0.29 -7.11
C ALA A 13 23.34 0.34 -8.59
N GLY A 14 22.27 -0.37 -8.98
CA GLY A 14 21.92 -0.50 -10.39
C GLY A 14 20.82 -1.52 -10.66
N ILE A 15 20.60 -1.80 -11.94
CA ILE A 15 19.64 -2.82 -12.39
C ILE A 15 20.41 -4.06 -12.82
N TYR A 16 20.00 -5.20 -12.29
CA TYR A 16 20.59 -6.50 -12.54
C TYR A 16 19.60 -7.41 -13.26
N TRP A 17 20.11 -8.28 -14.11
CA TRP A 17 19.37 -9.32 -14.81
C TRP A 17 20.20 -10.59 -14.80
N CYS A 18 19.52 -11.73 -14.74
CA CYS A 18 20.14 -13.03 -14.84
C CYS A 18 19.96 -13.58 -16.26
N LEU A 19 21.00 -14.24 -16.76
CA LEU A 19 20.94 -15.08 -17.96
C LEU A 19 21.82 -16.30 -17.70
N TYR A 20 21.52 -17.42 -18.34
CA TYR A 20 22.34 -18.62 -18.29
C TYR A 20 22.85 -18.97 -19.69
N GLU A 21 24.06 -19.51 -19.73
CA GLU A 21 24.70 -20.05 -20.92
C GLU A 21 25.05 -21.51 -20.64
N VAL A 22 24.84 -22.38 -21.62
CA VAL A 22 25.20 -23.80 -21.50
C VAL A 22 26.41 -24.11 -22.36
N SER A 23 27.33 -24.94 -21.87
CA SER A 23 28.63 -25.17 -22.52
C SER A 23 28.56 -25.80 -23.93
N TRP A 24 27.43 -26.40 -24.30
CA TRP A 24 27.23 -27.07 -25.59
C TRP A 24 26.55 -26.18 -26.65
N SER A 25 26.13 -24.96 -26.31
CA SER A 25 25.63 -23.96 -27.26
C SER A 25 26.33 -22.62 -27.06
N ARG A 26 26.36 -21.77 -28.11
CA ARG A 26 26.82 -20.37 -27.99
C ARG A 26 25.65 -19.39 -27.83
N GLU A 27 24.46 -19.92 -27.56
CA GLU A 27 23.23 -19.14 -27.41
C GLU A 27 22.97 -18.94 -25.92
N ALA A 28 22.84 -17.67 -25.52
CA ALA A 28 22.42 -17.31 -24.19
C ALA A 28 20.89 -17.40 -24.07
N SER A 29 20.40 -17.70 -22.87
CA SER A 29 18.99 -17.52 -22.54
C SER A 29 18.56 -16.07 -22.66
N GLU A 30 17.25 -15.86 -22.85
CA GLU A 30 16.58 -14.59 -22.58
C GLU A 30 16.90 -14.10 -21.16
N LYS A 31 16.95 -12.77 -20.98
CA LYS A 31 17.15 -12.15 -19.67
C LYS A 31 15.95 -12.39 -18.76
N SER A 32 16.23 -12.57 -17.47
CA SER A 32 15.21 -12.54 -16.42
C SER A 32 14.59 -11.15 -16.30
N ASP A 33 13.52 -11.09 -15.51
CA ASP A 33 13.02 -9.83 -14.98
C ASP A 33 14.12 -9.05 -14.25
N PRO A 34 14.16 -7.72 -14.42
CA PRO A 34 15.15 -6.86 -13.80
C PRO A 34 14.98 -6.80 -12.27
N VAL A 35 16.09 -6.72 -11.56
CA VAL A 35 16.13 -6.47 -10.11
C VAL A 35 16.90 -5.17 -9.85
N GLU A 36 16.27 -4.21 -9.17
CA GLU A 36 16.94 -2.98 -8.73
C GLU A 36 17.69 -3.21 -7.41
N LEU A 37 19.01 -3.00 -7.41
CA LEU A 37 19.80 -2.88 -6.20
C LEU A 37 19.88 -1.41 -5.79
N VAL A 38 19.13 -1.06 -4.75
CA VAL A 38 19.10 0.30 -4.19
C VAL A 38 19.94 0.35 -2.92
N LEU A 39 20.84 1.34 -2.82
CA LEU A 39 21.66 1.53 -1.64
C LEU A 39 21.15 2.67 -0.77
N THR A 40 21.03 2.38 0.53
CA THR A 40 20.73 3.40 1.54
C THR A 40 22.00 4.16 1.90
N ASP A 41 22.01 5.46 1.62
CA ASP A 41 23.13 6.34 1.90
C ASP A 41 22.84 7.27 3.07
N ARG A 42 23.53 7.04 4.19
CA ARG A 42 23.36 7.77 5.45
C ARG A 42 23.88 9.21 5.44
N SER A 43 24.52 9.65 4.36
CA SER A 43 24.91 11.06 4.19
C SER A 43 23.72 11.97 3.88
N PHE A 44 22.59 11.41 3.40
CA PHE A 44 21.36 12.15 3.21
C PHE A 44 20.55 12.22 4.51
N PRO A 45 19.96 13.38 4.85
CA PRO A 45 19.12 13.50 6.04
C PRO A 45 17.83 12.68 5.86
N PRO A 46 17.33 12.01 6.92
CA PRO A 46 16.05 11.33 6.88
C PRO A 46 14.89 12.32 6.63
N PRO A 47 13.86 11.93 5.86
CA PRO A 47 12.70 12.79 5.63
C PRO A 47 11.77 12.87 6.85
N GLY A 48 11.00 13.95 6.94
CA GLY A 48 9.86 14.05 7.85
C GLY A 48 8.61 13.37 7.29
N ILE A 49 7.69 13.02 8.19
CA ILE A 49 6.42 12.36 7.87
C ILE A 49 5.28 12.89 8.75
N SER A 50 4.08 13.01 8.21
CA SER A 50 2.85 13.32 8.94
C SER A 50 1.66 12.58 8.33
N LEU A 51 0.59 12.46 9.11
CA LEU A 51 -0.66 11.81 8.71
C LEU A 51 -1.85 12.73 9.03
N HIS A 52 -2.80 12.83 8.10
CA HIS A 52 -4.03 13.62 8.24
C HIS A 52 -5.24 12.78 7.73
N PRO A 53 -6.45 12.85 8.33
CA PRO A 53 -6.87 13.72 9.44
C PRO A 53 -6.26 13.36 10.80
N ASP A 54 -6.42 12.11 11.22
CA ASP A 54 -5.97 11.60 12.52
C ASP A 54 -5.34 10.21 12.36
N GLN A 55 -4.54 9.84 13.36
CA GLN A 55 -3.86 8.55 13.42
C GLN A 55 -4.83 7.36 13.56
N ARG A 56 -6.04 7.60 14.08
CA ARG A 56 -7.11 6.62 14.27
C ARG A 56 -8.32 7.07 13.45
N VAL A 57 -8.77 6.24 12.52
CA VAL A 57 -9.89 6.58 11.62
C VAL A 57 -10.84 5.41 11.46
N GLU A 58 -12.09 5.69 11.10
CA GLU A 58 -13.03 4.64 10.71
C GLU A 58 -12.73 4.12 9.30
N MET A 59 -13.06 2.87 9.02
CA MET A 59 -12.93 2.30 7.68
C MET A 59 -13.74 3.12 6.67
N ARG A 60 -13.30 3.08 5.41
CA ARG A 60 -13.83 3.88 4.29
C ARG A 60 -13.49 5.37 4.36
N THR A 61 -12.67 5.80 5.32
CA THR A 61 -12.12 7.15 5.36
C THR A 61 -10.95 7.30 4.37
N ASN A 62 -10.77 8.49 3.81
CA ASN A 62 -9.57 8.83 3.04
C ASN A 62 -8.54 9.47 3.97
N ILE A 63 -7.31 8.98 3.95
CA ILE A 63 -6.21 9.57 4.71
C ILE A 63 -5.10 10.03 3.76
N THR A 64 -4.33 11.02 4.19
CA THR A 64 -3.16 11.50 3.46
C THR A 64 -1.93 11.39 4.35
N ILE A 65 -0.92 10.66 3.86
CA ILE A 65 0.41 10.63 4.44
C ILE A 65 1.29 11.59 3.66
N ARG A 66 1.92 12.53 4.36
CA ARG A 66 2.78 13.54 3.75
C ARG A 66 4.21 13.31 4.18
N CYS A 67 5.13 13.24 3.21
CA CYS A 67 6.57 13.18 3.43
C CYS A 67 7.22 14.50 3.00
N TRP A 68 8.30 14.93 3.65
CA TRP A 68 9.07 16.10 3.20
C TRP A 68 10.56 15.99 3.52
N SER A 69 11.38 16.71 2.75
CA SER A 69 12.82 16.84 2.97
C SER A 69 13.27 18.24 2.57
N LEU A 70 14.18 18.82 3.35
CA LEU A 70 14.74 20.15 3.08
C LEU A 70 15.74 20.03 1.90
N ASN A 71 15.58 20.89 0.89
CA ASN A 71 16.59 21.18 -0.15
C ASN A 71 16.84 20.13 -1.25
N TYR A 72 16.13 19.00 -1.29
CA TYR A 72 16.35 18.00 -2.35
C TYR A 72 15.12 17.85 -3.24
N ARG A 73 15.31 18.18 -4.53
CA ARG A 73 14.48 17.66 -5.61
C ARG A 73 14.62 16.13 -5.57
N ALA A 74 13.62 15.43 -5.09
CA ALA A 74 13.68 14.00 -4.82
C ALA A 74 12.34 13.31 -5.10
N ALA A 75 12.40 12.03 -5.44
CA ALA A 75 11.23 11.15 -5.50
C ALA A 75 11.03 10.50 -4.14
N PHE A 76 9.85 10.66 -3.53
CA PHE A 76 9.55 10.08 -2.23
C PHE A 76 8.93 8.70 -2.39
N LEU A 77 9.25 7.82 -1.44
CA LEU A 77 8.74 6.46 -1.36
C LEU A 77 8.05 6.29 0.00
N LEU A 78 6.81 5.83 -0.04
CA LEU A 78 6.07 5.44 1.15
C LEU A 78 6.23 3.94 1.40
N HIS A 79 6.69 3.61 2.61
CA HIS A 79 6.88 2.24 3.08
C HIS A 79 5.87 1.95 4.17
N LYS A 80 5.39 0.70 4.21
CA LYS A 80 4.65 0.15 5.34
C LYS A 80 5.43 -1.03 5.89
N ASP A 81 5.58 -1.07 7.21
CA ASP A 81 6.30 -2.15 7.88
C ASP A 81 5.66 -3.50 7.52
N GLY A 82 6.49 -4.47 7.16
CA GLY A 82 6.06 -5.80 6.67
C GLY A 82 5.83 -5.90 5.16
N SER A 83 5.93 -4.80 4.40
CA SER A 83 5.98 -4.80 2.94
C SER A 83 7.44 -4.76 2.46
N SER A 84 7.80 -5.61 1.50
CA SER A 84 9.12 -5.57 0.83
C SER A 84 9.23 -4.39 -0.13
N ASP A 85 8.13 -4.07 -0.79
CA ASP A 85 8.08 -3.05 -1.83
C ASP A 85 7.38 -1.78 -1.32
N PRO A 86 7.84 -0.59 -1.75
CA PRO A 86 7.16 0.66 -1.47
C PRO A 86 5.72 0.62 -1.99
N ILE A 87 4.78 1.11 -1.19
CA ILE A 87 3.34 1.04 -1.47
C ILE A 87 2.98 1.85 -2.72
N GLN A 88 3.60 3.03 -2.85
CA GLN A 88 3.41 3.94 -3.99
C GLN A 88 4.71 4.71 -4.23
N PRO A 89 5.28 4.67 -5.45
CA PRO A 89 6.24 5.67 -5.90
C PRO A 89 5.48 6.91 -6.37
N GLN A 90 5.69 8.06 -5.73
CA GLN A 90 5.10 9.33 -6.18
C GLN A 90 6.18 10.22 -6.80
N GLU A 91 6.00 10.48 -8.10
CA GLU A 91 6.84 11.38 -8.89
C GLU A 91 6.69 12.85 -8.48
N PHE A 92 7.74 13.61 -8.79
CA PHE A 92 8.06 14.99 -8.39
C PHE A 92 6.90 15.93 -8.05
N SER A 93 6.94 16.57 -6.87
CA SER A 93 6.22 17.84 -6.65
C SER A 93 7.08 19.09 -6.91
N GLY A 94 8.40 18.94 -7.04
CA GLY A 94 9.33 20.08 -7.15
C GLY A 94 9.50 20.92 -5.87
N VAL A 95 8.70 20.69 -4.83
CA VAL A 95 8.64 21.50 -3.59
C VAL A 95 9.28 20.79 -2.38
N GLY A 96 9.89 19.61 -2.57
CA GLY A 96 10.52 18.86 -1.47
C GLY A 96 9.51 18.20 -0.52
N THR A 97 8.32 17.91 -1.03
CA THR A 97 7.21 17.26 -0.30
C THR A 97 6.50 16.26 -1.22
N ALA A 98 5.99 15.15 -0.71
CA ALA A 98 5.06 14.29 -1.41
C ALA A 98 3.86 13.96 -0.52
N SER A 99 2.69 13.80 -1.13
CA SER A 99 1.45 13.41 -0.45
C SER A 99 0.93 12.13 -1.08
N PHE A 100 0.68 11.12 -0.24
CA PHE A 100 0.17 9.81 -0.60
C PHE A 100 -1.21 9.66 0.00
N THR A 101 -2.22 9.48 -0.85
CA THR A 101 -3.61 9.33 -0.38
C THR A 101 -4.00 7.86 -0.40
N LEU A 102 -4.39 7.33 0.76
CA LEU A 102 -5.05 6.02 0.85
C LEU A 102 -6.56 6.26 0.84
N PHE A 103 -7.21 5.77 -0.20
CA PHE A 103 -8.65 5.94 -0.39
C PHE A 103 -9.41 4.79 0.26
N GLY A 104 -10.46 5.13 1.01
CA GLY A 104 -11.38 4.16 1.56
C GLY A 104 -10.71 3.10 2.42
N VAL A 105 -9.90 3.52 3.40
CA VAL A 105 -9.05 2.60 4.17
C VAL A 105 -9.82 1.48 4.85
N THR A 106 -9.18 0.33 4.97
CA THR A 106 -9.69 -0.89 5.60
C THR A 106 -8.84 -1.25 6.82
N PRO A 107 -9.29 -2.16 7.69
CA PRO A 107 -8.46 -2.67 8.78
C PRO A 107 -7.10 -3.20 8.33
N ALA A 108 -7.01 -3.75 7.10
CA ALA A 108 -5.75 -4.22 6.52
C ALA A 108 -4.75 -3.10 6.21
N ASP A 109 -5.21 -1.85 6.08
CA ASP A 109 -4.36 -0.68 5.87
C ASP A 109 -3.73 -0.17 7.18
N SER A 110 -4.17 -0.67 8.34
CA SER A 110 -3.51 -0.35 9.62
C SER A 110 -2.04 -0.77 9.61
N GLY A 111 -1.20 -0.04 10.33
CA GLY A 111 0.21 -0.33 10.47
C GLY A 111 1.10 0.90 10.53
N THR A 112 2.41 0.65 10.62
CA THR A 112 3.43 1.70 10.69
C THR A 112 3.91 2.07 9.30
N TYR A 113 3.94 3.37 9.01
CA TYR A 113 4.37 3.95 7.75
C TYR A 113 5.62 4.80 7.94
N ARG A 114 6.54 4.72 6.97
CA ARG A 114 7.80 5.47 6.95
C ARG A 114 8.08 6.02 5.55
N CYS A 115 8.84 7.10 5.47
CA CYS A 115 9.26 7.66 4.18
C CYS A 115 10.76 7.46 3.95
N SER A 116 11.14 7.25 2.69
CA SER A 116 12.49 7.54 2.20
C SER A 116 12.38 8.37 0.90
N TYR A 117 13.50 8.84 0.39
CA TYR A 117 13.53 9.50 -0.92
C TYR A 117 14.76 9.14 -1.74
N ARG A 118 14.59 9.12 -3.07
CA ARG A 118 15.67 9.00 -4.06
C ARG A 118 16.04 10.42 -4.55
N PRO A 119 17.26 10.91 -4.28
CA PRO A 119 17.71 12.21 -4.76
C PRO A 119 17.75 12.26 -6.30
N ARG A 120 17.44 13.42 -6.88
CA ARG A 120 17.54 13.61 -8.34
C ARG A 120 18.95 13.31 -8.84
N GLY A 121 19.05 12.53 -9.91
CA GLY A 121 20.32 12.12 -10.51
C GLY A 121 20.95 10.88 -9.88
N TYR A 122 20.37 10.35 -8.80
CA TYR A 122 20.83 9.13 -8.13
C TYR A 122 19.68 8.13 -7.99
N PRO A 123 19.21 7.50 -9.09
CA PRO A 123 18.01 6.67 -9.09
C PRO A 123 18.13 5.40 -8.26
N PHE A 124 19.35 4.90 -8.02
CA PHE A 124 19.61 3.68 -7.24
C PHE A 124 20.14 3.98 -5.83
N VAL A 125 20.04 5.23 -5.38
CA VAL A 125 20.42 5.64 -4.02
C VAL A 125 19.19 6.16 -3.30
N SER A 126 19.00 5.73 -2.07
CA SER A 126 17.93 6.20 -1.19
C SER A 126 18.50 6.86 0.05
N SER A 127 17.77 7.84 0.59
CA SER A 127 17.95 8.28 1.97
C SER A 127 17.68 7.13 2.95
N PRO A 128 18.14 7.24 4.21
CA PRO A 128 17.61 6.44 5.30
C PRO A 128 16.10 6.65 5.46
N LEU A 129 15.45 5.69 6.11
CA LEU A 129 14.07 5.87 6.54
C LEU A 129 13.98 6.99 7.58
N GLY A 130 12.98 7.85 7.41
CA GLY A 130 12.62 8.90 8.35
C GLY A 130 11.97 8.36 9.63
N ASP A 131 11.33 9.28 10.34
CA ASP A 131 10.39 8.95 11.41
C ASP A 131 9.20 8.14 10.87
N SER A 132 8.27 7.77 11.77
CA SER A 132 7.12 6.94 11.45
C SER A 132 5.81 7.49 11.97
N VAL A 133 4.72 7.15 11.29
CA VAL A 133 3.34 7.33 11.76
C VAL A 133 2.63 5.97 11.77
N MET A 134 1.73 5.71 12.71
CA MET A 134 1.02 4.42 12.81
C MET A 134 -0.47 4.60 12.55
N LEU A 135 -1.00 4.15 11.44
CA LEU A 135 -2.44 4.22 11.15
C LEU A 135 -3.19 3.09 11.87
N GLU A 136 -4.27 3.42 12.57
CA GLU A 136 -5.23 2.47 13.12
C GLU A 136 -6.59 2.67 12.46
N VAL A 137 -7.13 1.63 11.83
CA VAL A 137 -8.45 1.68 11.18
C VAL A 137 -9.47 0.86 11.96
N THR A 138 -10.54 1.48 12.44
CA THR A 138 -11.64 0.81 13.11
C THR A 138 -12.72 0.38 12.12
N PRO A 139 -13.32 -0.81 12.24
CA PRO A 139 -14.45 -1.20 11.40
C PRO A 139 -15.67 -0.32 11.69
N THR A 140 -16.49 -0.06 10.67
CA THR A 140 -17.78 0.63 10.87
C THR A 140 -18.66 -0.25 11.74
N VAL A 141 -18.97 0.21 12.94
CA VAL A 141 -19.99 -0.41 13.77
C VAL A 141 -21.32 -0.14 13.06
N ALA A 142 -21.95 -1.19 12.52
CA ALA A 142 -23.33 -1.07 12.07
C ALA A 142 -24.13 -0.49 13.24
N PRO A 143 -24.97 0.54 13.04
CA PRO A 143 -25.89 0.98 14.08
C PRO A 143 -26.60 -0.27 14.60
N PRO A 144 -26.73 -0.46 15.93
CA PRO A 144 -27.49 -1.57 16.47
C PRO A 144 -28.82 -1.54 15.74
N GLY A 145 -29.07 -2.57 14.93
CA GLY A 145 -30.25 -2.64 14.07
C GLY A 145 -31.43 -2.28 14.95
N GLY A 146 -32.06 -1.14 14.64
CA GLY A 146 -33.26 -0.74 15.35
C GLY A 146 -34.16 -1.95 15.29
N SER A 147 -34.47 -2.52 16.45
CA SER A 147 -35.48 -3.55 16.55
C SER A 147 -36.71 -2.95 15.89
N GLU A 148 -37.01 -3.36 14.66
CA GLU A 148 -38.34 -3.20 14.12
C GLU A 148 -39.22 -4.00 15.09
N HIS A 149 -39.77 -3.30 16.08
CA HIS A 149 -40.89 -3.82 16.83
C HIS A 149 -41.89 -4.24 15.77
N PRO A 150 -42.31 -5.52 15.71
CA PRO A 150 -43.35 -5.90 14.79
C PRO A 150 -44.55 -5.01 15.11
N ILE A 151 -44.89 -4.11 14.18
CA ILE A 151 -46.17 -3.42 14.25
C ILE A 151 -47.19 -4.54 14.19
N CYS A 152 -47.78 -4.87 15.33
CA CYS A 152 -48.86 -5.83 15.44
C CYS A 152 -50.07 -5.20 14.74
N MET A 153 -50.16 -5.39 13.42
CA MET A 153 -51.41 -5.14 12.73
C MET A 153 -52.37 -6.23 13.17
N THR A 154 -53.28 -5.88 14.06
CA THR A 154 -54.43 -6.68 14.42
C THR A 154 -55.16 -7.11 13.15
N PRO A 155 -55.41 -8.41 12.92
CA PRO A 155 -56.09 -8.85 11.71
C PRO A 155 -57.54 -8.37 11.75
N LEU A 156 -57.94 -7.63 10.71
CA LEU A 156 -59.36 -7.50 10.38
C LEU A 156 -59.88 -8.91 10.04
N PRO A 157 -61.00 -9.35 10.63
CA PRO A 157 -61.56 -10.65 10.33
C PRO A 157 -62.13 -10.63 8.92
N TRP A 158 -61.93 -11.74 8.21
CA TRP A 158 -62.54 -12.11 6.92
C TRP A 158 -61.71 -11.83 5.66
N MET A 159 -60.93 -12.83 5.28
CA MET A 159 -60.93 -13.53 3.97
C MET A 159 -59.78 -14.54 4.04
N GLY A 160 -60.08 -15.82 3.90
CA GLY A 160 -59.11 -16.90 4.03
C GLY A 160 -58.05 -16.88 2.92
N GLY A 161 -56.80 -17.10 3.29
CA GLY A 161 -55.70 -17.37 2.36
C GLY A 161 -54.34 -17.11 2.97
N CYS A 162 -53.56 -18.16 3.25
CA CYS A 162 -52.14 -18.02 3.54
C CYS A 162 -51.40 -17.81 2.22
N VAL A 163 -50.72 -16.67 2.06
CA VAL A 163 -49.79 -16.47 0.94
C VAL A 163 -48.40 -16.90 1.42
N SER A 164 -47.95 -18.08 0.98
CA SER A 164 -46.56 -18.49 1.20
C SER A 164 -45.67 -17.69 0.25
N ALA A 165 -44.85 -16.79 0.80
CA ALA A 165 -43.78 -16.15 0.05
C ALA A 165 -42.60 -17.13 -0.06
N SER A 166 -42.50 -17.83 -1.19
CA SER A 166 -41.33 -18.64 -1.53
C SER A 166 -40.15 -17.72 -1.80
N SER A 167 -39.10 -17.82 -0.98
CA SER A 167 -37.83 -17.14 -1.23
C SER A 167 -37.14 -17.82 -2.43
N LEU A 168 -37.04 -17.13 -3.57
CA LEU A 168 -36.22 -17.55 -4.70
C LEU A 168 -34.74 -17.42 -4.31
N HIS A 169 -34.14 -18.51 -3.85
CA HIS A 169 -32.69 -18.67 -3.82
C HIS A 169 -32.19 -18.83 -5.27
N GLY A 170 -31.81 -17.72 -5.90
CA GLY A 170 -31.01 -17.75 -7.12
C GLY A 170 -29.55 -18.01 -6.77
N GLY A 171 -29.07 -19.23 -7.02
CA GLY A 171 -27.64 -19.56 -7.03
C GLY A 171 -27.02 -19.20 -8.37
N CYS A 172 -25.83 -18.60 -8.35
CA CYS A 172 -25.01 -18.37 -9.55
C CYS A 172 -24.07 -19.57 -9.77
N GLU A 173 -24.20 -20.25 -10.91
CA GLU A 173 -23.17 -21.13 -11.47
C GLU A 173 -22.10 -20.30 -12.20
N TRP A 174 -20.85 -20.74 -12.12
CA TRP A 174 -19.71 -20.17 -12.84
C TRP A 174 -19.53 -20.88 -14.18
N GLN A 175 -19.31 -20.11 -15.26
CA GLN A 175 -18.88 -20.60 -16.58
C GLN A 175 -17.35 -20.59 -16.68
#